data_AF-A0A5P8YXM9-F1
#
_entry.id   AF-A0A5P8YXM9-F1
#
_cell.length_a   1.000
_cell.length_b   1.000
_cell.length_c   1.000
_cell.angle_alpha   90.00
_cell.angle_beta   90.00
_cell.angle_gamma   90.00
#
_symmetry.space_group_name_H-M   'P 1'
#
loop_
_entity.id
_entity.type
_entity.pdbx_description
1 polymer ?
#
loop_
_entity_poly.entity_id
_entity_poly.type
_entity_poly.pdbx_seq_one_letter_code
_entity_poly.pdbx_strand_id
1 'polypeptide(L)'
;MRYIRYAFLAAVAIILISVALANRGLVTLQLLPNDLADLLGLQREISLPLFLVIFGGIVVGLILGFVWEWLREHKHRAEAARKDREVKRLERELKRTQTERDKDKDEVLAILDQAS
;
A
#
# COMPACT_ATOMS: atom_id res chain seq x y z
N MET A 1 -28.55 8.34 6.87
CA MET A 1 -27.08 8.20 6.94
C MET A 1 -26.29 9.01 5.91
N ARG A 2 -26.65 9.07 4.61
CA ARG A 2 -25.92 9.89 3.61
C ARG A 2 -25.95 11.40 3.92
N TYR A 3 -27.10 11.93 4.34
CA TYR A 3 -27.23 13.35 4.68
C TYR A 3 -26.32 13.80 5.82
N ILE A 4 -26.19 12.98 6.87
CA ILE A 4 -25.28 13.27 8.00
C ILE A 4 -23.82 13.31 7.51
N ARG A 5 -23.42 12.38 6.63
CA ARG A 5 -22.07 12.38 6.03
C ARG A 5 -21.83 13.64 5.19
N TYR A 6 -22.81 14.07 4.38
CA TYR A 6 -22.68 15.29 3.60
C TYR A 6 -22.67 16.55 4.45
N ALA A 7 -23.50 16.62 5.49
CA ALA A 7 -23.50 17.73 6.43
C ALA A 7 -22.15 17.84 7.16
N PHE A 8 -21.58 16.70 7.58
CA PHE A 8 -20.24 16.65 8.17
C PHE A 8 -19.16 17.12 7.18
N LEU A 9 -19.16 16.60 5.95
CA LEU A 9 -18.21 17.02 4.91
C LEU A 9 -18.34 18.51 4.57
N ALA A 10 -19.57 19.03 4.50
CA ALA A 10 -19.83 20.45 4.26
C ALA A 10 -19.29 21.31 5.40
N ALA A 11 -19.51 20.91 6.66
CA ALA A 11 -18.97 21.60 7.82
C ALA A 11 -17.43 21.63 7.81
N VAL A 12 -16.81 20.49 7.52
CA VAL A 12 -15.34 20.40 7.36
C VAL A 12 -14.86 21.31 6.23
N ALA A 13 -15.52 21.29 5.06
CA ALA A 13 -15.16 22.14 3.93
C ALA A 13 -15.24 23.63 4.29
N ILE A 14 -16.29 24.06 4.99
CA ILE A 14 -16.46 25.45 5.44
C ILE A 14 -15.30 25.85 6.37
N ILE A 15 -14.93 24.99 7.32
CA ILE A 15 -13.79 25.24 8.22
C ILE A 15 -12.49 25.38 7.43
N LEU A 16 -12.22 24.44 6.51
CA LEU A 16 -11.00 24.46 5.69
C LEU A 16 -10.91 25.72 4.81
N ILE A 17 -12.01 26.11 4.18
CA ILE A 17 -12.07 27.33 3.36
C ILE A 17 -11.87 28.57 4.22
N SER A 18 -12.45 28.60 5.42
CA SER A 18 -12.29 29.72 6.36
C SER A 18 -10.83 29.87 6.80
N VAL A 19 -10.17 28.76 7.13
CA VAL A 19 -8.74 28.74 7.44
C VAL A 19 -7.92 29.19 6.23
N ALA A 20 -8.27 28.75 5.01
CA ALA A 20 -7.57 29.16 3.80
C ALA A 20 -7.64 30.67 3.55
N LEU A 21 -8.85 31.23 3.66
CA LEU A 21 -9.11 32.66 3.49
C LEU A 21 -8.41 33.50 4.57
N ALA A 22 -8.46 33.05 5.82
CA ALA A 22 -7.77 33.70 6.94
C ALA A 22 -6.25 33.70 6.75
N ASN A 23 -5.70 32.62 6.19
CA ASN A 23 -4.26 32.42 5.99
C ASN A 23 -3.84 32.61 4.53
N ARG A 24 -4.35 33.66 3.88
CA ARG A 24 -3.96 34.07 2.53
C ARG A 24 -2.62 34.80 2.44
N GLY A 25 -1.95 35.00 3.58
CA GLY A 25 -0.65 35.67 3.65
C GLY A 25 0.38 34.94 2.79
N LEU A 26 1.17 35.70 2.03
CA LEU A 26 2.26 35.17 1.24
C LEU A 26 3.42 34.81 2.17
N VAL A 27 3.94 33.59 2.01
CA VAL A 27 5.13 33.11 2.70
C VAL A 27 6.17 32.75 1.64
N THR A 28 7.37 33.28 1.82
CA THR A 28 8.51 32.97 0.98
C THR A 28 9.16 31.67 1.45
N LEU A 29 9.15 30.66 0.59
CA LEU A 29 9.88 29.42 0.79
C LEU A 29 11.25 29.52 0.15
N GLN A 30 12.30 29.38 0.95
CA GLN A 30 13.67 29.28 0.47
C GLN A 30 14.06 27.81 0.44
N LEU A 31 14.33 27.29 -0.76
CA LEU A 31 14.71 25.88 -0.95
C LEU A 31 16.17 25.61 -0.61
N LEU A 32 17.03 26.63 -0.71
CA LEU A 32 18.44 26.54 -0.40
C LEU A 32 18.85 27.70 0.53
N PRO A 33 19.80 27.46 1.46
CA PRO A 33 20.48 28.53 2.17
C PRO A 33 21.16 29.49 1.20
N ASN A 34 21.18 30.79 1.51
CA ASN A 34 21.71 31.83 0.63
C ASN A 34 23.14 31.55 0.17
N ASP A 35 24.02 31.10 1.07
CA ASP A 35 25.42 30.80 0.75
C ASP A 35 25.56 29.69 -0.31
N LEU A 36 24.67 28.69 -0.26
CA LEU A 36 24.63 27.59 -1.23
C LEU A 36 23.93 27.99 -2.54
N ALA A 37 22.92 28.85 -2.45
CA ALA A 37 22.21 29.38 -3.61
C ALA A 37 23.13 30.22 -4.50
N ASP A 38 23.97 31.05 -3.89
CA ASP A 38 24.96 31.88 -4.58
C ASP A 38 26.07 31.01 -5.22
N LEU A 39 26.55 29.98 -4.52
CA LEU A 39 27.52 29.02 -5.05
C LEU A 39 27.00 28.23 -6.25
N LEU A 40 25.71 27.88 -6.26
CA LEU A 40 25.08 27.11 -7.32
C LEU A 40 24.42 27.97 -8.41
N GLY A 41 24.40 29.30 -8.24
CA GLY A 41 23.66 30.23 -9.10
C GLY A 41 22.16 29.95 -9.16
N LEU A 42 21.61 29.29 -8.13
CA LEU A 42 20.24 28.80 -8.07
C LEU A 42 19.49 29.46 -6.92
N GLN A 43 19.09 30.71 -7.13
CA GLN A 43 18.26 31.45 -6.19
C GLN A 43 16.79 31.09 -6.39
N ARG A 44 16.39 29.91 -5.89
CA ARG A 44 15.00 29.43 -5.94
C ARG A 44 14.27 29.77 -4.63
N GLU A 45 13.75 30.99 -4.59
CA GLU A 45 12.71 31.39 -3.65
C GLU A 45 11.34 31.36 -4.33
N ILE A 46 10.32 30.90 -3.61
CA ILE A 46 8.95 30.84 -4.13
C ILE A 46 8.01 31.41 -3.07
N SER A 47 7.32 32.48 -3.43
CA SER A 47 6.30 33.11 -2.58
C SER A 47 4.93 32.53 -2.89
N LEU A 48 4.35 31.83 -1.92
CA LEU A 48 3.04 31.19 -2.05
C LEU A 48 2.16 31.54 -0.84
N PRO A 49 0.84 31.59 -0.99
CA PRO A 49 -0.06 31.67 0.15
C PRO A 49 0.15 30.53 1.15
N LEU A 50 0.18 30.83 2.46
CA LEU A 50 0.44 29.85 3.53
C LEU A 50 -0.49 28.64 3.48
N PHE A 51 -1.77 28.84 3.17
CA PHE A 51 -2.73 27.73 3.09
C PHE A 51 -2.34 26.68 2.03
N LEU A 52 -1.71 27.08 0.91
CA LEU A 52 -1.23 26.14 -0.11
C LEU A 52 -0.08 25.30 0.42
N VAL A 53 0.81 25.91 1.22
CA VAL A 53 1.94 25.21 1.83
C VAL A 53 1.45 24.17 2.82
N ILE A 54 0.51 24.54 3.69
CA ILE A 54 -0.05 23.64 4.71
C ILE A 54 -0.82 22.49 4.05
N PHE A 55 -1.79 22.79 3.19
CA PHE A 55 -2.59 21.73 2.56
C PHE A 55 -1.78 20.88 1.59
N GLY A 56 -0.89 21.51 0.80
CA GLY A 56 0.04 20.80 -0.06
C GLY A 56 0.93 19.85 0.74
N GLY A 57 1.47 20.31 1.87
CA GLY A 57 2.27 19.48 2.79
C GLY A 57 1.49 18.28 3.34
N ILE A 58 0.22 18.48 3.73
CA ILE A 58 -0.65 17.38 4.19
C ILE A 58 -0.88 16.36 3.06
N VAL A 59 -1.21 16.81 1.85
CA VAL A 59 -1.45 15.93 0.70
C VAL A 59 -0.19 15.16 0.35
N VAL A 60 0.96 15.83 0.25
CA VAL A 60 2.26 15.20 -0.03
C VAL A 60 2.62 14.21 1.07
N GLY A 61 2.44 14.58 2.34
CA GLY A 61 2.66 13.69 3.48
C GLY A 61 1.78 12.45 3.45
N LEU A 62 0.52 12.59 3.05
CA LEU A 62 -0.40 11.45 2.89
C LEU A 62 0.03 10.53 1.75
N ILE A 63 0.45 11.09 0.61
CA ILE A 63 0.97 10.32 -0.52
C ILE A 63 2.23 9.56 -0.10
N LEU A 64 3.18 10.23 0.55
CA LEU A 64 4.40 9.60 1.05
C LEU A 64 4.09 8.52 2.09
N GLY A 65 3.17 8.77 3.01
CA GLY A 65 2.70 7.78 3.99
C GLY A 65 2.05 6.58 3.31
N PHE A 66 1.24 6.79 2.27
CA PHE A 66 0.63 5.72 1.49
C PHE A 66 1.67 4.91 0.71
N VAL A 67 2.64 5.57 0.08
CA VAL A 67 3.76 4.91 -0.62
C VAL A 67 4.60 4.09 0.36
N TRP A 68 4.88 4.63 1.54
CA TRP A 68 5.61 3.93 2.60
C TRP A 68 4.84 2.70 3.10
N GLU A 69 3.56 2.85 3.40
CA GLU A 69 2.70 1.74 3.82
C GLU A 69 2.60 0.70 2.71
N TRP A 70 2.50 1.11 1.45
CA TRP A 70 2.46 0.20 0.32
C TRP A 70 3.76 -0.59 0.12
N LEU A 71 4.91 0.06 0.27
CA LEU A 71 6.23 -0.62 0.26
C LEU A 71 6.36 -1.61 1.43
N ARG A 72 5.83 -1.25 2.60
CA ARG A 72 5.79 -2.13 3.78
C ARG A 72 4.90 -3.36 3.53
N GLU A 73 3.69 -3.15 3.04
CA GLU A 73 2.69 -4.18 2.74
C GLU A 73 3.15 -5.13 1.60
N HIS A 74 3.98 -4.63 0.67
CA HIS A 74 4.49 -5.42 -0.45
C HIS A 74 5.28 -6.67 -0.02
N LYS A 75 5.90 -6.63 1.16
CA LYS A 75 6.68 -7.75 1.71
C LYS A 75 5.78 -8.93 2.09
N HIS A 76 4.59 -8.68 2.61
CA HIS A 76 3.63 -9.73 2.99
C HIS A 76 2.93 -10.35 1.79
N ARG A 77 2.68 -9.58 0.72
CA ARG A 77 2.11 -10.11 -0.53
C ARG A 77 3.04 -11.09 -1.24
N ALA A 78 4.35 -10.88 -1.15
CA ALA A 78 5.34 -11.80 -1.69
C ALA A 78 5.41 -13.13 -0.91
N GLU A 79 5.27 -13.09 0.41
CA GLU A 79 5.24 -14.30 1.26
C GLU A 79 3.94 -15.08 1.08
N ALA A 80 2.79 -14.42 1.01
CA ALA A 80 1.51 -15.08 0.74
C ALA A 80 1.55 -15.82 -0.60
N ALA A 81 2.06 -15.19 -1.67
CA ALA A 81 2.19 -15.84 -2.98
C ALA A 81 3.17 -17.01 -3.00
N ARG A 82 4.24 -16.97 -2.18
CA ARG A 82 5.18 -18.10 -2.03
C ARG A 82 4.54 -19.26 -1.28
N LYS A 83 3.82 -18.98 -0.18
CA LYS A 83 3.12 -19.98 0.62
C LYS A 83 2.01 -20.66 -0.15
N ASP A 84 1.25 -19.92 -0.96
CA ASP A 84 0.19 -20.48 -1.80
C ASP A 84 0.73 -21.46 -2.87
N ARG A 85 1.92 -21.18 -3.43
CA ARG A 85 2.60 -22.09 -4.36
C ARG A 85 3.12 -23.34 -3.66
N GLU A 86 3.63 -23.19 -2.44
CA GLU A 86 4.14 -24.29 -1.62
C GLU A 86 3.01 -25.25 -1.20
N VAL A 87 1.85 -24.72 -0.78
CA VAL A 87 0.64 -25.50 -0.49
C VAL A 87 0.18 -26.29 -1.71
N LYS A 88 0.04 -25.63 -2.88
CA LYS A 88 -0.37 -26.33 -4.12
C LYS A 88 0.60 -27.41 -4.56
N ARG A 89 1.90 -27.26 -4.27
CA ARG A 89 2.90 -28.29 -4.54
C ARG A 89 2.73 -29.48 -3.61
N LEU A 90 2.59 -29.23 -2.31
CA LEU A 90 2.39 -30.27 -1.29
C LEU A 90 1.09 -31.04 -1.51
N GLU A 91 0.00 -30.37 -1.89
CA GLU A 91 -1.27 -31.04 -2.25
C GLU A 91 -1.11 -31.98 -3.44
N ARG A 92 -0.34 -31.58 -4.46
CA ARG A 92 -0.07 -32.43 -5.63
C ARG A 92 0.81 -33.64 -5.28
N GLU A 93 1.80 -33.44 -4.42
CA GLU A 93 2.66 -34.52 -3.93
C GLU A 93 1.85 -35.50 -3.08
N LEU A 94 1.03 -35.02 -2.14
CA LEU A 94 0.09 -35.85 -1.36
C LEU A 94 -0.86 -36.64 -2.26
N LYS A 95 -1.43 -35.99 -3.28
CA LYS A 95 -2.36 -36.66 -4.20
C LYS A 95 -1.68 -37.74 -5.03
N ARG A 96 -0.41 -37.54 -5.43
CA ARG A 96 0.40 -38.57 -6.09
C ARG A 96 0.67 -39.75 -5.15
N THR A 97 1.14 -39.48 -3.93
CA THR A 97 1.43 -40.52 -2.95
C THR A 97 0.19 -41.33 -2.55
N GLN A 98 -0.99 -40.69 -2.44
CA GLN A 98 -2.26 -41.40 -2.23
C GLN A 98 -2.62 -42.28 -3.42
N THR A 99 -2.49 -41.76 -4.65
CA THR A 99 -2.78 -42.52 -5.87
C THR A 99 -1.87 -43.74 -6.04
N GLU A 100 -0.59 -43.63 -5.67
CA GLU A 100 0.35 -44.76 -5.69
C GLU A 100 0.00 -45.80 -4.61
N ARG A 101 -0.32 -45.36 -3.40
CA ARG A 101 -0.74 -46.27 -2.31
C ARG A 101 -2.03 -47.04 -2.62
N ASP A 102 -2.99 -46.42 -3.29
CA ASP A 102 -4.25 -47.08 -3.64
C ASP A 102 -4.04 -48.11 -4.75
N LYS A 103 -3.11 -47.88 -5.70
CA LYS A 103 -2.71 -48.89 -6.70
C LYS A 103 -2.05 -50.11 -6.06
N ASP A 104 -1.13 -49.92 -5.11
CA ASP A 104 -0.47 -51.03 -4.43
C ASP A 104 -1.48 -51.90 -3.64
N LYS A 105 -2.52 -51.30 -3.07
CA LYS A 105 -3.59 -52.03 -2.38
C LYS A 105 -4.43 -52.88 -3.33
N ASP A 106 -4.77 -52.35 -4.50
CA ASP A 106 -5.54 -53.06 -5.51
C ASP A 106 -4.75 -54.25 -6.07
N GLU A 107 -3.43 -54.10 -6.23
CA GLU A 107 -2.56 -55.19 -6.68
C GLU A 107 -2.46 -56.31 -5.62
N VAL A 108 -2.37 -55.98 -4.33
CA VAL A 108 -2.41 -56.97 -3.24
C VAL A 108 -3.77 -57.69 -3.17
N LEU A 109 -4.88 -56.97 -3.33
CA LEU A 109 -6.21 -57.57 -3.37
C LEU A 109 -6.36 -58.54 -4.56
N ALA A 110 -5.83 -58.19 -5.73
CA ALA A 110 -5.84 -59.05 -6.90
C ALA A 110 -5.00 -60.34 -6.72
N ILE A 111 -3.87 -60.25 -6.02
CA ILE A 111 -3.05 -61.42 -5.68
C ILE A 111 -3.76 -62.33 -4.67
N LEU A 112 -4.48 -61.75 -3.69
CA LEU A 112 -5.25 -62.51 -2.70
C LEU A 112 -6.45 -63.24 -3.33
N ASP A 113 -7.12 -62.61 -4.30
CA ASP A 113 -8.27 -63.19 -5.01
C ASP A 113 -7.85 -64.34 -5.96
N GLN A 114 -6.64 -64.28 -6.54
CA GLN A 114 -6.06 -65.38 -7.33
C GLN A 114 -5.57 -66.57 -6.51
N ALA A 115 -5.34 -66.37 -5.20
CA ALA A 115 -4.82 -67.41 -4.30
C ALA A 115 -5.93 -68.16 -3.55
N SER A 116 -7.20 -67.72 -3.68
CA SER A 116 -8.40 -68.40 -3.15
C SER A 116 -9.03 -69.33 -4.19
#